data_AF-A0A508A701-F1
#
_entry.id   AF-A0A508A701-F1
#
_cell.length_a   1.000
_cell.length_b   1.000
_cell.length_c   1.000
_cell.angle_alpha   90.00
_cell.angle_beta   90.00
_cell.angle_gamma   90.00
#
_symmetry.space_group_name_H-M   'P 1'
#
loop_
_entity.id
_entity.type
_entity.pdbx_description
1 polymer ?
#
loop_
_entity_poly.entity_id
_entity_poly.type
_entity_poly.pdbx_seq_one_letter_code
_entity_poly.pdbx_strand_id
1 'polypeptide(L)'
;MAPSADAFKAFIDEIREFAGMARLAQGAGMDAAAPQALADRIVAGFEQDPPRQLKLQDGRTIYWGWQEGQAFVKSIAIRGADGELQLLGAVDDLPTLYSHRAGRAIADRGAYEAYMRERADRGSEPAIELFAEDADALAEHYPLAKRWMQAAMMGFNADCGNAAQQPSCAFVEQVDLPVDAQALDCVAPAPGRGCSLQVPDVPAADVPLGAFRQ
;
A
#
# COMPACT_ATOMS: atom_id res chain seq x y z
N MET A 1 -6.52 -22.89 -2.48
CA MET A 1 -7.30 -22.87 -3.73
C MET A 1 -7.11 -21.50 -4.34
N ALA A 2 -6.66 -21.41 -5.59
CA ALA A 2 -6.70 -20.15 -6.31
C ALA A 2 -8.18 -19.79 -6.57
N PRO A 3 -8.57 -18.50 -6.46
CA PRO A 3 -9.89 -18.05 -6.88
C PRO A 3 -10.13 -18.39 -8.37
N SER A 4 -11.39 -18.56 -8.76
CA SER A 4 -11.74 -18.73 -10.17
C SER A 4 -11.48 -17.43 -10.95
N ALA A 5 -11.26 -17.53 -12.27
CA ALA A 5 -11.14 -16.36 -13.13
C ALA A 5 -12.36 -15.41 -13.00
N ASP A 6 -13.55 -15.96 -12.77
CA ASP A 6 -14.77 -15.20 -12.51
C ASP A 6 -14.70 -14.39 -11.20
N ALA A 7 -14.09 -14.96 -10.16
CA ALA A 7 -13.92 -14.27 -8.89
C ALA A 7 -12.88 -13.14 -8.97
N PHE A 8 -11.81 -13.33 -9.75
CA PHE A 8 -10.85 -12.26 -10.01
C PHE A 8 -11.47 -11.14 -10.84
N LYS A 9 -12.23 -11.48 -11.89
CA LYS A 9 -12.98 -10.49 -12.67
C LYS A 9 -13.94 -9.68 -11.79
N ALA A 10 -14.72 -10.35 -10.94
CA ALA A 10 -15.65 -9.67 -10.03
C ALA A 10 -14.93 -8.70 -9.08
N PHE A 11 -13.74 -9.08 -8.59
CA PHE A 11 -12.89 -8.19 -7.78
C PHE A 11 -12.39 -6.97 -8.56
N ILE A 12 -11.99 -7.14 -9.82
CA ILE A 12 -11.61 -6.01 -10.68
C ILE A 12 -12.81 -5.07 -10.93
N ASP A 13 -13.99 -5.63 -11.17
CA ASP A 13 -15.21 -4.84 -11.40
C ASP A 13 -15.59 -4.04 -10.14
N GLU A 14 -15.51 -4.65 -8.95
CA GLU A 14 -15.70 -3.98 -7.65
C GLU A 14 -14.70 -2.85 -7.41
N ILE A 15 -13.41 -3.04 -7.72
CA ILE A 15 -12.40 -1.98 -7.65
C ILE A 15 -12.80 -0.78 -8.53
N ARG A 16 -13.28 -1.06 -9.75
CA ARG A 16 -13.70 -0.01 -10.69
C ARG A 16 -14.92 0.75 -10.19
N GLU A 17 -15.87 0.04 -9.58
CA GLU A 17 -17.06 0.63 -8.97
C GLU A 17 -16.69 1.54 -7.80
N PHE A 18 -15.91 1.02 -6.84
CA PHE A 18 -15.47 1.74 -5.66
C PHE A 18 -14.60 2.96 -5.99
N ALA A 19 -13.66 2.82 -6.94
CA ALA A 19 -12.84 3.95 -7.38
C ALA A 19 -13.65 5.02 -8.14
N GLY A 20 -14.80 4.66 -8.72
CA GLY A 20 -15.69 5.56 -9.45
C GLY A 20 -14.94 6.41 -10.49
N MET A 21 -15.10 7.73 -10.40
CA MET A 21 -14.42 8.69 -11.28
C MET A 21 -13.15 9.30 -10.66
N ALA A 22 -12.68 8.77 -9.54
CA ALA A 22 -11.51 9.29 -8.85
C ALA A 22 -10.26 9.24 -9.73
N ARG A 23 -9.37 10.20 -9.50
CA ARG A 23 -8.12 10.37 -10.25
C ARG A 23 -6.99 10.63 -9.27
N LEU A 24 -5.82 10.12 -9.61
CA LEU A 24 -4.60 10.39 -8.84
C LEU A 24 -4.14 11.82 -9.12
N ALA A 25 -3.81 12.53 -8.05
CA ALA A 25 -3.24 13.87 -8.17
C ALA A 25 -1.80 13.73 -8.66
N GLN A 26 -1.48 14.23 -9.86
CA GLN A 26 -0.09 14.25 -10.29
C GLN A 26 0.68 15.31 -9.52
N GLY A 27 1.90 14.96 -9.09
CA GLY A 27 2.84 15.89 -8.46
C GLY A 27 3.03 17.17 -9.28
N ALA A 28 3.30 18.28 -8.61
CA ALA A 28 3.37 19.63 -9.17
C ALA A 28 4.60 19.88 -10.06
N GLY A 29 4.77 19.11 -11.14
CA GLY A 29 5.81 19.24 -12.15
C GLY A 29 5.32 19.90 -13.45
N MET A 30 6.25 20.51 -14.21
CA MET A 30 5.97 21.34 -15.40
C MET A 30 5.48 20.58 -16.65
N ASP A 31 5.49 19.24 -16.64
CA ASP A 31 4.92 18.39 -17.69
C ASP A 31 3.78 17.56 -17.10
N ALA A 32 2.66 18.22 -16.77
CA ALA A 32 1.48 17.54 -16.27
C ALA A 32 0.87 16.69 -17.40
N ALA A 33 1.20 15.39 -17.40
CA ALA A 33 0.47 14.40 -18.17
C ALA A 33 -1.01 14.40 -17.73
N ALA A 34 -1.90 13.86 -18.57
CA ALA A 34 -3.31 13.79 -18.19
C ALA A 34 -3.47 12.99 -16.87
N PRO A 35 -4.33 13.45 -15.93
CA PRO A 35 -4.59 12.73 -14.68
C PRO A 35 -4.99 11.27 -14.94
N GLN A 36 -4.28 10.32 -14.32
CA GLN A 36 -4.57 8.90 -14.46
C GLN A 36 -5.83 8.54 -13.66
N ALA A 37 -6.70 7.72 -14.24
CA ALA A 37 -7.85 7.18 -13.52
C ALA A 37 -7.37 6.26 -12.39
N LEU A 38 -7.89 6.47 -11.18
CA LEU A 38 -7.49 5.70 -10.00
C LEU A 38 -7.70 4.19 -10.24
N ALA A 39 -8.87 3.83 -10.76
CA ALA A 39 -9.22 2.44 -11.04
C ALA A 39 -8.16 1.76 -11.91
N ASP A 40 -7.71 2.40 -12.99
CA ASP A 40 -6.71 1.81 -13.89
C ASP A 40 -5.35 1.67 -13.22
N ARG A 41 -4.92 2.63 -12.39
CA ARG A 41 -3.68 2.52 -11.60
C ARG A 41 -3.74 1.38 -10.58
N ILE A 42 -4.88 1.23 -9.90
CA ILE A 42 -5.06 0.18 -8.89
C ILE A 42 -5.07 -1.19 -9.58
N VAL A 43 -5.85 -1.35 -10.65
CA VAL A 43 -5.95 -2.59 -11.44
C VAL A 43 -4.60 -3.00 -12.04
N ALA A 44 -3.79 -2.05 -12.52
CA ALA A 44 -2.44 -2.34 -13.02
C ALA A 44 -1.53 -2.95 -11.94
N GLY A 45 -1.70 -2.57 -10.67
CA GLY A 45 -1.00 -3.21 -9.57
C GLY A 45 -1.61 -4.54 -9.11
N PHE A 46 -2.64 -5.06 -9.78
CA PHE A 46 -3.22 -6.39 -9.55
C PHE A 46 -3.07 -7.31 -10.77
N GLU A 47 -2.12 -7.05 -11.67
CA GLU A 47 -1.87 -7.89 -12.86
C GLU A 47 -1.49 -9.34 -12.53
N GLN A 48 -1.09 -9.62 -11.30
CA GLN A 48 -0.87 -10.99 -10.83
C GLN A 48 -2.19 -11.69 -10.48
N ASP A 49 -2.49 -12.77 -11.20
CA ASP A 49 -3.62 -13.64 -10.92
C ASP A 49 -3.16 -14.96 -10.25
N PRO A 50 -3.66 -15.30 -9.04
CA PRO A 50 -4.52 -14.48 -8.20
C PRO A 50 -3.75 -13.43 -7.39
N PRO A 51 -4.41 -12.33 -6.98
CA PRO A 51 -3.82 -11.38 -6.06
C PRO A 51 -3.47 -12.07 -4.74
N ARG A 52 -2.42 -11.59 -4.10
CA ARG A 52 -2.05 -12.05 -2.77
C ARG A 52 -3.07 -11.51 -1.77
N GLN A 53 -3.40 -12.32 -0.77
CA GLN A 53 -4.41 -11.94 0.21
C GLN A 53 -4.10 -12.52 1.59
N LEU A 54 -4.61 -11.84 2.60
CA LEU A 54 -4.63 -12.28 3.99
C LEU A 54 -6.01 -11.96 4.57
N LYS A 55 -6.74 -13.01 4.96
CA LYS A 55 -7.99 -12.89 5.72
C LYS A 55 -7.69 -12.99 7.21
N LEU A 56 -8.17 -12.02 7.98
CA LEU A 56 -8.00 -11.94 9.43
C LEU A 56 -9.15 -12.65 10.15
N GLN A 57 -8.96 -12.90 11.45
CA GLN A 57 -9.96 -13.57 12.29
C GLN A 57 -11.19 -12.69 12.54
N ASP A 58 -11.03 -11.36 12.49
CA ASP A 58 -12.11 -10.39 12.64
C ASP A 58 -12.98 -10.21 11.38
N GLY A 59 -12.68 -10.96 10.31
CA GLY A 59 -13.42 -10.95 9.05
C GLY A 59 -12.81 -10.07 7.96
N ARG A 60 -11.98 -9.08 8.32
CA ARG A 60 -11.33 -8.19 7.35
C ARG A 60 -10.38 -8.96 6.44
N THR A 61 -10.27 -8.53 5.20
CA THR A 61 -9.36 -9.13 4.22
C THR A 61 -8.55 -8.05 3.52
N ILE A 62 -7.23 -8.21 3.48
CA ILE A 62 -6.35 -7.36 2.68
C ILE A 62 -5.86 -8.12 1.46
N TYR A 63 -5.88 -7.45 0.32
CA TYR A 63 -5.37 -7.88 -0.97
C TYR A 63 -4.21 -7.00 -1.38
N TRP A 64 -3.21 -7.57 -2.05
CA TRP A 64 -2.14 -6.81 -2.67
C TRP A 64 -1.60 -7.49 -3.91
N GLY A 65 -1.00 -6.67 -4.77
CA GLY A 65 -0.32 -7.12 -5.97
C GLY A 65 0.76 -6.13 -6.38
N TRP A 66 1.37 -6.42 -7.53
CA TRP A 66 2.25 -5.50 -8.21
C TRP A 66 2.09 -5.64 -9.72
N GLN A 67 2.49 -4.59 -10.42
CA GLN A 67 2.48 -4.57 -11.88
C GLN A 67 3.57 -5.50 -12.44
N GLU A 68 3.27 -6.21 -13.53
CA GLU A 68 4.21 -7.08 -14.19
C GLU A 68 5.43 -6.28 -14.69
N GLY A 69 6.64 -6.79 -14.43
CA GLY A 69 7.89 -6.10 -14.75
C GLY A 69 8.20 -4.87 -13.89
N GLN A 70 7.28 -4.41 -13.03
CA GLN A 70 7.42 -3.20 -12.20
C GLN A 70 7.03 -3.49 -10.74
N ALA A 71 7.79 -4.33 -10.04
CA ALA A 71 7.51 -4.72 -8.65
C ALA A 71 7.53 -3.55 -7.63
N PHE A 72 8.02 -2.38 -8.02
CA PHE A 72 7.93 -1.15 -7.23
C PHE A 72 6.52 -0.53 -7.29
N VAL A 73 5.76 -0.77 -8.35
CA VAL A 73 4.35 -0.37 -8.52
C VAL A 73 3.45 -1.41 -7.88
N LYS A 74 2.91 -1.09 -6.70
CA LYS A 74 2.02 -1.96 -5.93
C LYS A 74 0.63 -1.36 -5.80
N SER A 75 -0.33 -2.23 -5.54
CA SER A 75 -1.68 -1.87 -5.15
C SER A 75 -2.12 -2.66 -3.94
N ILE A 76 -2.97 -2.04 -3.12
CA ILE A 76 -3.68 -2.71 -2.03
C ILE A 76 -5.18 -2.46 -2.14
N ALA A 77 -5.95 -3.41 -1.62
CA ALA A 77 -7.37 -3.27 -1.39
C ALA A 77 -7.70 -3.92 -0.04
N ILE A 78 -8.54 -3.29 0.77
CA ILE A 78 -9.00 -3.84 2.05
C ILE A 78 -10.51 -3.93 2.04
N ARG A 79 -11.01 -5.13 2.30
CA ARG A 79 -12.42 -5.38 2.59
C ARG A 79 -12.67 -5.38 4.08
N GLY A 80 -13.80 -4.79 4.48
CA GLY A 80 -14.33 -4.81 5.83
C GLY A 80 -14.75 -6.20 6.27
N ALA A 81 -15.25 -6.31 7.51
CA ALA A 81 -15.78 -7.56 8.05
C ALA A 81 -17.12 -7.96 7.40
N ASP A 82 -17.83 -6.99 6.85
CA ASP A 82 -19.02 -7.14 5.99
C ASP A 82 -18.70 -7.73 4.61
N GLY A 83 -17.43 -7.69 4.20
CA GLY A 83 -16.96 -8.17 2.91
C GLY A 83 -16.98 -7.13 1.80
N GLU A 84 -17.37 -5.89 2.09
CA GLU A 84 -17.37 -4.78 1.13
C GLU A 84 -15.98 -4.14 1.07
N LEU A 85 -15.64 -3.55 -0.09
CA LEU A 85 -14.41 -2.79 -0.25
C LEU A 85 -14.48 -1.48 0.54
N GLN A 86 -13.46 -1.22 1.36
CA GLN A 86 -13.43 -0.09 2.29
C GLN A 86 -12.22 0.84 2.07
N LEU A 87 -11.14 0.30 1.48
CA LEU A 87 -9.94 1.08 1.20
C LEU A 87 -9.21 0.54 -0.03
N LEU A 88 -8.76 1.46 -0.89
CA LEU A 88 -7.80 1.21 -1.95
C LEU A 88 -6.49 1.95 -1.68
N GLY A 89 -5.38 1.44 -2.20
CA GLY A 89 -4.11 2.14 -2.10
C GLY A 89 -3.22 1.92 -3.31
N ALA A 90 -2.68 3.02 -3.85
CA ALA A 90 -1.60 3.02 -4.82
C ALA A 90 -0.29 3.25 -4.08
N VAL A 91 0.68 2.36 -4.27
CA VAL A 91 1.91 2.36 -3.49
C VAL A 91 3.11 2.16 -4.39
N ASP A 92 3.94 3.18 -4.48
CA ASP A 92 5.13 3.20 -5.30
C ASP A 92 6.39 3.31 -4.43
N ASP A 93 7.46 2.65 -4.87
CA ASP A 93 8.82 2.85 -4.36
C ASP A 93 9.00 2.71 -2.83
N LEU A 94 8.23 1.82 -2.21
CA LEU A 94 8.46 1.45 -0.81
C LEU A 94 9.91 0.99 -0.57
N PRO A 95 10.58 1.53 0.48
CA PRO A 95 11.96 1.17 0.78
C PRO A 95 12.07 -0.27 1.31
N THR A 96 12.96 -1.06 0.71
CA THR A 96 13.25 -2.42 1.19
C THR A 96 14.35 -2.40 2.25
N LEU A 97 13.96 -2.59 3.52
CA LEU A 97 14.86 -2.60 4.67
C LEU A 97 15.64 -3.90 4.80
N TYR A 98 15.08 -5.02 4.36
CA TYR A 98 15.76 -6.31 4.38
C TYR A 98 15.75 -6.95 2.99
N SER A 99 16.93 -7.34 2.49
CA SER A 99 17.06 -8.07 1.24
C SER A 99 18.22 -9.05 1.34
N HIS A 100 17.88 -10.33 1.35
CA HIS A 100 18.88 -11.40 1.29
C HIS A 100 19.70 -11.32 -0.01
N ARG A 101 19.04 -11.03 -1.14
CA ARG A 101 19.70 -10.93 -2.47
C ARG A 101 20.72 -9.79 -2.52
N ALA A 102 20.42 -8.65 -1.90
CA ALA A 102 21.32 -7.50 -1.86
C ALA A 102 22.28 -7.51 -0.66
N GLY A 103 22.20 -8.52 0.21
CA GLY A 103 22.98 -8.56 1.46
C GLY A 103 22.72 -7.34 2.37
N ARG A 104 21.50 -6.79 2.35
CA ARG A 104 21.15 -5.55 3.05
C ARG A 104 20.19 -5.81 4.21
N ALA A 105 20.50 -5.23 5.36
CA ALA A 105 19.63 -5.18 6.53
C ALA A 105 19.75 -3.79 7.18
N ILE A 106 18.71 -2.97 7.03
CA ILE A 106 18.58 -1.65 7.66
C ILE A 106 17.85 -1.86 8.99
N ALA A 107 18.48 -1.48 10.09
CA ALA A 107 18.00 -1.76 11.45
C ALA A 107 18.04 -0.53 12.37
N ASP A 108 18.40 0.63 11.85
CA ASP A 108 18.46 1.87 12.63
C ASP A 108 18.19 3.11 11.76
N ARG A 109 17.97 4.23 12.44
CA ARG A 109 17.59 5.51 11.83
C ARG A 109 18.67 6.08 10.92
N GLY A 110 19.94 5.97 11.31
CA GLY A 110 21.05 6.53 10.53
C GLY A 110 21.22 5.79 9.19
N ALA A 111 21.15 4.46 9.21
CA ALA A 111 21.18 3.65 8.00
C ALA A 111 19.96 3.92 7.10
N TYR A 112 18.78 4.10 7.69
CA TYR A 112 17.57 4.45 6.95
C TYR A 112 17.68 5.82 6.26
N GLU A 113 18.10 6.87 6.97
CA GLU A 113 18.25 8.22 6.40
C GLU A 113 19.31 8.28 5.30
N ALA A 114 20.41 7.52 5.44
CA ALA A 114 21.40 7.38 4.38
C ALA A 114 20.80 6.69 3.14
N TYR A 115 20.05 5.60 3.35
CA TYR A 115 19.39 4.88 2.27
C TYR A 115 18.32 5.72 1.56
N MET A 116 17.52 6.48 2.31
CA MET A 116 16.48 7.34 1.73
C MET A 116 17.07 8.49 0.94
N ARG A 117 18.18 9.11 1.38
CA ARG A 117 18.90 10.11 0.57
C ARG A 117 19.38 9.55 -0.77
N GLU A 118 20.01 8.38 -0.75
CA GLU A 118 20.47 7.71 -1.98
C GLU A 118 19.30 7.36 -2.92
N ARG A 119 18.12 7.06 -2.37
CA ARG A 119 16.90 6.85 -3.18
C ARG A 119 16.37 8.15 -3.76
N ALA A 120 16.33 9.22 -2.97
CA ALA A 120 15.88 10.54 -3.42
C ALA A 120 16.78 11.08 -4.55
N ASP A 121 18.10 10.91 -4.44
CA ASP A 121 19.07 11.28 -5.49
C ASP A 121 18.83 10.54 -6.82
N ARG A 122 18.13 9.39 -6.78
CA ARG A 122 17.73 8.59 -7.95
C ARG A 122 16.27 8.77 -8.35
N GLY A 123 15.52 9.64 -7.68
CA GLY A 123 14.10 9.88 -7.94
C GLY A 123 13.19 8.71 -7.54
N SER A 124 13.59 7.88 -6.56
CA SER A 124 12.82 6.70 -6.09
C SER A 124 12.27 6.89 -4.67
N GLU A 125 11.64 8.04 -4.43
CA GLU A 125 10.96 8.34 -3.18
C GLU A 125 9.63 7.58 -3.09
N PRO A 126 9.24 7.11 -1.89
CA PRO A 126 7.99 6.40 -1.72
C PRO A 126 6.81 7.34 -1.92
N ALA A 127 5.84 6.92 -2.73
CA ALA A 127 4.56 7.60 -2.89
C ALA A 127 3.44 6.64 -2.47
N ILE A 128 2.66 7.02 -1.47
CA ILE A 128 1.58 6.19 -0.94
C ILE A 128 0.31 7.04 -0.94
N GLU A 129 -0.62 6.68 -1.80
CA GLU A 129 -1.94 7.31 -1.88
C GLU A 129 -3.00 6.29 -1.47
N LEU A 130 -3.76 6.61 -0.41
CA LEU A 130 -4.86 5.80 0.09
C LEU A 130 -6.20 6.46 -0.21
N PHE A 131 -7.20 5.65 -0.54
CA PHE A 131 -8.53 6.09 -0.90
C PHE A 131 -9.55 5.33 -0.08
N ALA A 132 -10.39 6.04 0.65
CA ALA A 132 -11.48 5.50 1.46
C ALA A 132 -12.76 6.28 1.17
N GLU A 133 -13.90 5.76 1.61
CA GLU A 133 -15.17 6.51 1.52
C GLU A 133 -15.08 7.82 2.33
N ASP A 134 -14.62 7.72 3.58
CA ASP A 134 -14.49 8.85 4.50
C ASP A 134 -13.36 8.64 5.53
N ALA A 135 -13.29 9.55 6.52
CA ALA A 135 -12.31 9.52 7.58
C ALA A 135 -12.48 8.34 8.56
N ASP A 136 -13.71 7.85 8.76
CA ASP A 136 -14.00 6.78 9.70
C ASP A 136 -13.56 5.44 9.09
N ALA A 137 -13.89 5.19 7.81
CA ALA A 137 -13.40 4.05 7.05
C ALA A 137 -11.87 4.03 6.99
N LEU A 138 -11.24 5.20 6.74
CA LEU A 138 -9.78 5.32 6.81
C LEU A 138 -9.25 4.96 8.20
N ALA A 139 -9.83 5.50 9.27
CA ALA A 139 -9.39 5.24 10.64
C ALA A 139 -9.48 3.76 11.02
N GLU A 140 -10.54 3.08 10.59
CA GLU A 140 -10.74 1.66 10.86
C GLU A 140 -9.73 0.75 10.13
N HIS A 141 -9.41 1.07 8.88
CA HIS A 141 -8.64 0.17 8.01
C HIS A 141 -7.16 0.56 7.86
N TYR A 142 -6.77 1.79 8.19
CA TYR A 142 -5.38 2.25 8.10
C TYR A 142 -4.38 1.42 8.92
N PRO A 143 -4.67 0.94 10.15
CA PRO A 143 -3.73 0.08 10.89
C PRO A 143 -3.29 -1.15 10.09
N LEU A 144 -4.21 -1.75 9.32
CA LEU A 144 -3.91 -2.92 8.49
C LEU A 144 -3.08 -2.54 7.26
N ALA A 145 -3.39 -1.41 6.61
CA ALA A 145 -2.57 -0.85 5.53
C ALA A 145 -1.14 -0.54 6.01
N LYS A 146 -1.00 0.09 7.19
CA LYS A 146 0.29 0.37 7.84
C LYS A 146 1.07 -0.92 8.10
N ARG A 147 0.41 -1.97 8.60
CA ARG A 147 1.08 -3.25 8.83
C ARG A 147 1.52 -3.93 7.54
N TRP A 148 0.71 -3.84 6.49
CA TRP A 148 1.10 -4.33 5.17
C TRP A 148 2.30 -3.58 4.61
N MET A 149 2.37 -2.25 4.76
CA MET A 149 3.53 -1.47 4.31
C MET A 149 4.81 -1.91 5.02
N GLN A 150 4.74 -2.16 6.33
CA GLN A 150 5.86 -2.73 7.08
C GLN A 150 6.29 -4.10 6.54
N ALA A 151 5.34 -4.99 6.23
CA ALA A 151 5.65 -6.28 5.64
C ALA A 151 6.26 -6.15 4.23
N ALA A 152 5.76 -5.22 3.41
CA ALA A 152 6.27 -4.93 2.09
C ALA A 152 7.70 -4.36 2.13
N MET A 153 8.02 -3.50 3.10
CA MET A 153 9.37 -2.99 3.36
C MET A 153 10.34 -4.09 3.79
N MET A 154 9.84 -5.16 4.41
CA MET A 154 10.61 -6.37 4.71
C MET A 154 10.72 -7.35 3.52
N GLY A 155 10.10 -7.02 2.37
CA GLY A 155 10.08 -7.86 1.18
C GLY A 155 9.06 -8.99 1.21
N PHE A 156 8.10 -8.95 2.15
CA PHE A 156 7.17 -10.04 2.49
C PHE A 156 7.89 -11.32 2.96
N ASN A 157 7.14 -12.29 3.48
CA ASN A 157 7.69 -13.54 4.03
C ASN A 157 8.75 -13.33 5.14
N ALA A 158 8.60 -12.25 5.93
CA ALA A 158 9.54 -11.92 7.00
C ALA A 158 9.53 -13.00 8.10
N ASP A 159 10.71 -13.40 8.55
CA ASP A 159 10.92 -14.28 9.70
C ASP A 159 11.62 -13.51 10.81
N CYS A 160 10.84 -12.85 11.66
CA CYS A 160 11.38 -12.06 12.76
C CYS A 160 11.93 -12.91 13.92
N GLY A 161 11.80 -14.24 13.87
CA GLY A 161 12.52 -15.16 14.75
C GLY A 161 13.96 -15.42 14.28
N ASN A 162 14.27 -15.12 13.02
CA ASN A 162 15.62 -15.22 12.49
C ASN A 162 16.48 -14.04 12.97
N ALA A 163 17.62 -14.34 13.60
CA ALA A 163 18.55 -13.34 14.12
C ALA A 163 19.05 -12.34 13.06
N ALA A 164 19.08 -12.72 11.78
CA ALA A 164 19.48 -11.84 10.68
C ALA A 164 18.40 -10.82 10.30
N GLN A 165 17.12 -11.11 10.54
CA GLN A 165 15.99 -10.23 10.21
C GLN A 165 15.46 -9.47 11.41
N GLN A 166 15.62 -10.03 12.61
CA GLN A 166 15.07 -9.49 13.86
C GLN A 166 15.34 -7.98 14.05
N PRO A 167 16.56 -7.44 13.80
CA PRO A 167 16.80 -6.01 13.96
C PRO A 167 15.99 -5.15 12.97
N SER A 168 15.91 -5.56 11.70
CA SER A 168 15.07 -4.87 10.70
C SER A 168 13.58 -4.97 11.02
N CYS A 169 13.13 -6.11 11.55
CA CYS A 169 11.75 -6.28 12.01
C CYS A 169 11.40 -5.32 13.15
N ALA A 170 12.30 -5.13 14.13
CA ALA A 170 12.06 -4.18 15.22
C ALA A 170 12.10 -2.72 14.73
N PHE A 171 12.93 -2.45 13.72
CA PHE A 171 13.10 -1.11 13.18
C PHE A 171 11.97 -0.67 12.25
N VAL A 172 11.40 -1.57 11.43
CA VAL A 172 10.35 -1.21 10.47
C VAL A 172 9.10 -0.62 11.14
N GLU A 173 8.84 -0.99 12.40
CA GLU A 173 7.72 -0.47 13.19
C GLU A 173 7.89 1.02 13.56
N GLN A 174 9.12 1.53 13.47
CA GLN A 174 9.49 2.92 13.78
C GLN A 174 9.66 3.77 12.51
N VAL A 175 9.36 3.22 11.34
CA VAL A 175 9.49 3.95 10.08
C VAL A 175 8.18 4.64 9.74
N ASP A 176 8.24 5.97 9.68
CA ASP A 176 7.18 6.79 9.13
C ASP A 176 7.31 6.87 7.61
N LEU A 177 6.19 6.71 6.93
CA LEU A 177 6.06 6.80 5.49
C LEU A 177 5.18 8.00 5.13
N PRO A 178 5.48 8.73 4.03
CA PRO A 178 4.63 9.80 3.56
C PRO A 178 3.37 9.20 2.94
N VAL A 179 2.26 9.26 3.66
CA VAL A 179 0.96 8.76 3.21
C VAL A 179 0.04 9.94 2.95
N ASP A 180 -0.47 10.03 1.73
CA ASP A 180 -1.57 10.90 1.37
C ASP A 180 -2.86 10.08 1.36
N ALA A 181 -3.91 10.57 2.02
CA ALA A 181 -5.21 9.90 2.03
C ALA A 181 -6.29 10.82 1.45
N GLN A 182 -7.23 10.24 0.70
CA GLN A 182 -8.29 10.97 0.02
C GLN A 182 -9.65 10.27 0.16
N ALA A 183 -10.71 11.06 0.27
CA ALA A 183 -12.09 10.59 0.20
C ALA A 183 -12.51 10.38 -1.26
N LEU A 184 -13.15 9.25 -1.57
CA LEU A 184 -13.54 8.86 -2.93
C LEU A 184 -14.71 9.67 -3.49
N ASP A 185 -15.70 9.99 -2.64
CA ASP A 185 -16.92 10.69 -3.04
C ASP A 185 -16.78 12.21 -3.09
N CYS A 186 -15.56 12.70 -2.94
CA CYS A 186 -15.31 14.11 -2.92
C CYS A 186 -15.25 14.68 -4.35
N VAL A 187 -16.36 15.29 -4.76
CA VAL A 187 -16.46 16.13 -5.96
C VAL A 187 -15.73 17.45 -5.68
N ALA A 188 -14.40 17.47 -5.74
CA ALA A 188 -13.67 18.73 -5.66
C ALA A 188 -13.94 19.58 -6.92
N PRO A 189 -14.46 20.81 -6.78
CA PRO A 189 -14.69 21.71 -7.91
C PRO A 189 -13.39 22.25 -8.54
N ALA A 190 -12.22 21.95 -7.94
CA ALA A 190 -10.90 22.31 -8.45
C ALA A 190 -9.84 21.28 -8.01
N PRO A 191 -8.77 21.06 -8.80
CA PRO A 191 -7.66 20.20 -8.40
C PRO A 191 -7.03 20.67 -7.08
N GLY A 192 -6.94 19.77 -6.10
CA GLY A 192 -6.02 19.91 -4.96
C GLY A 192 -6.53 20.57 -3.67
N ARG A 193 -7.84 20.73 -3.41
CA ARG A 193 -8.27 21.39 -2.15
C ARG A 193 -9.54 20.92 -1.43
N GLY A 194 -10.10 19.75 -1.75
CA GLY A 194 -11.38 19.31 -1.14
C GLY A 194 -11.39 17.98 -0.40
N CYS A 195 -10.46 17.07 -0.69
CA CYS A 195 -10.70 15.65 -0.46
C CYS A 195 -9.68 14.95 0.42
N SER A 196 -8.67 15.67 0.93
CA SER A 196 -7.64 15.08 1.76
C SER A 196 -8.22 14.66 3.11
N LEU A 197 -7.97 13.41 3.47
CA LEU A 197 -8.28 12.84 4.77
C LEU A 197 -7.03 12.90 5.65
N GLN A 198 -7.25 13.14 6.95
CA GLN A 198 -6.16 13.08 7.91
C GLN A 198 -5.78 11.62 8.15
N VAL A 199 -4.52 11.28 7.88
CA VAL A 199 -3.97 9.96 8.21
C VAL A 199 -3.92 9.80 9.74
N PRO A 200 -4.56 8.78 10.32
CA PRO A 200 -4.54 8.57 11.76
C PRO A 200 -3.14 8.22 12.27
N ASP A 201 -2.70 8.90 13.33
CA ASP A 201 -1.47 8.54 14.05
C ASP A 201 -1.76 7.39 15.03
N VAL A 202 -1.84 6.18 14.48
CA VAL A 202 -2.15 4.95 15.22
C VAL A 202 -1.08 3.87 14.97
N PRO A 203 -0.91 2.92 15.91
CA PRO A 203 -0.09 1.74 15.68
C PRO A 203 -0.57 0.92 14.49
N ALA A 204 0.34 0.17 13.88
CA ALA A 204 -0.02 -0.84 12.89
C ALA A 204 -0.87 -1.94 13.55
N ALA A 205 -1.68 -2.64 12.76
CA ALA A 205 -2.45 -3.79 13.23
C ALA A 205 -1.54 -4.88 13.83
N ASP A 206 -2.00 -5.52 14.91
CA ASP A 206 -1.31 -6.63 15.58
C ASP A 206 -1.42 -7.94 14.76
N VAL A 207 -0.79 -7.94 13.59
CA VAL A 207 -0.71 -9.09 12.69
C VAL A 207 0.78 -9.38 12.48
N PRO A 208 1.29 -10.60 12.71
CA PRO A 208 2.71 -10.88 12.51
C PRO A 208 3.18 -10.56 11.08
N LEU A 209 4.36 -9.94 10.91
CA LEU A 209 4.89 -9.61 9.57
C LEU A 209 5.01 -10.84 8.65
N GLY A 210 5.31 -12.02 9.21
CA GLY A 210 5.38 -13.28 8.48
C GLY A 210 4.03 -13.85 7.99
N ALA A 211 2.91 -13.23 8.37
CA ALA A 211 1.59 -13.59 7.85
C ALA A 211 1.38 -13.10 6.40
N PHE A 212 2.10 -12.05 6.00
CA PHE A 212 2.01 -11.48 4.65
C PHE A 212 3.00 -12.19 3.72
N ARG A 213 2.47 -13.02 2.80
CA ARG A 213 3.27 -13.93 1.97
C ARG A 213 3.20 -13.61 0.47
N GLN A 214 4.36 -13.72 -0.19
CA GLN A 214 4.48 -13.78 -1.66
C GLN A 214 4.57 -15.23 -2.14
#